data_AF-A0A1S2FHD7-F1
#
_entry.id   AF-A0A1S2FHD7-F1
#
_cell.length_a   1.000
_cell.length_b   1.000
_cell.length_c   1.000
_cell.angle_alpha   90.00
_cell.angle_beta   90.00
_cell.angle_gamma   90.00
#
_symmetry.space_group_name_H-M   'P 1'
#
loop_
_entity.id
_entity.type
_entity.pdbx_description
1 polymer ?
#
loop_
_entity_poly.entity_id
_entity_poly.type
_entity_poly.pdbx_seq_one_letter_code
_entity_poly.pdbx_strand_id
1 'polypeptide(L)' 'MKEKLPRFIYTDLGKEKLCIECKSYFPLDEEFFYWQWHTNKNGRSKRFTATCKGCYDIRYRPWRLARRKKAIKSSYEERL' A
#
# COMPACT_ATOMS: atom_id res chain seq x y z
N MET A 1 -4.84 -9.01 -25.60
CA MET A 1 -4.23 -7.87 -24.89
C MET A 1 -4.73 -7.88 -23.45
N LYS A 2 -3.87 -7.84 -22.42
CA LYS A 2 -4.32 -7.69 -21.03
C LYS A 2 -4.74 -6.23 -20.82
N GLU A 3 -5.99 -5.99 -20.48
CA GLU A 3 -6.49 -4.65 -20.18
C GLU A 3 -5.72 -4.07 -18.99
N LYS A 4 -5.26 -2.82 -19.13
CA LYS A 4 -4.56 -2.10 -18.05
C LYS A 4 -5.60 -1.42 -17.17
N LEU A 5 -5.70 -1.86 -15.92
CA LEU A 5 -6.51 -1.19 -14.90
C LEU A 5 -6.05 0.27 -14.72
N PRO A 6 -6.96 1.25 -14.63
CA PRO A 6 -6.61 2.65 -14.43
C PRO A 6 -5.96 2.87 -13.06
N ARG A 7 -5.02 3.82 -12.97
CA ARG A 7 -4.30 4.08 -11.72
C ARG A 7 -5.20 4.64 -10.62
N PHE A 8 -6.19 5.42 -11.01
CA PHE A 8 -7.16 6.06 -10.11
C PHE A 8 -8.56 5.87 -10.69
N ILE A 9 -9.54 5.74 -9.79
CA ILE A 9 -10.97 5.78 -10.11
C ILE A 9 -11.65 6.76 -9.16
N TYR A 10 -12.84 7.20 -9.55
CA TYR A 10 -13.71 8.03 -8.71
C TYR A 10 -14.98 7.23 -8.44
N THR A 11 -15.30 7.05 -7.16
CA THR A 11 -16.52 6.42 -6.67
C THR A 11 -17.35 7.46 -5.94
N ASP A 12 -18.56 7.11 -5.51
CA ASP A 12 -19.41 8.00 -4.70
C ASP A 12 -18.75 8.38 -3.37
N LEU A 13 -17.80 7.57 -2.89
CA LEU A 13 -17.00 7.81 -1.69
C LEU A 13 -15.74 8.65 -1.95
N GLY A 14 -15.47 9.01 -3.21
CA GLY A 14 -14.37 9.89 -3.60
C GLY A 14 -13.29 9.20 -4.44
N LYS A 15 -12.05 9.66 -4.29
CA LYS A 15 -10.94 9.23 -5.14
C LYS A 15 -10.24 8.00 -4.57
N GLU A 16 -10.18 6.95 -5.37
CA GLU A 16 -9.49 5.71 -5.02
C GLU A 16 -8.28 5.47 -5.92
N LYS A 17 -7.31 4.72 -5.41
CA LYS A 17 -6.07 4.41 -6.09
C LYS A 17 -5.82 2.91 -6.11
N LEU A 18 -5.40 2.42 -7.28
CA LEU A 18 -5.00 1.03 -7.46
C LEU A 18 -3.70 0.72 -6.70
N CYS A 19 -3.71 -0.35 -5.92
CA CYS A 19 -2.50 -0.99 -5.42
C CYS A 19 -1.88 -1.83 -6.54
N ILE A 20 -0.61 -1.54 -6.88
CA ILE A 20 0.06 -2.26 -7.97
C ILE A 20 0.42 -3.72 -7.64
N GLU A 21 0.35 -4.10 -6.36
CA GLU A 21 0.65 -5.45 -5.87
C GLU A 21 -0.60 -6.33 -5.87
N CYS A 22 -1.59 -6.02 -5.03
CA CYS A 22 -2.83 -6.82 -4.89
C CYS A 22 -3.92 -6.49 -5.93
N LYS A 23 -3.70 -5.52 -6.82
CA LYS A 23 -4.65 -5.11 -7.88
C LYS A 23 -6.04 -4.67 -7.39
N SER A 24 -6.17 -4.27 -6.13
CA SER A 24 -7.40 -3.71 -5.55
C SER A 24 -7.32 -2.18 -5.43
N TYR A 25 -8.47 -1.52 -5.52
CA TYR A 25 -8.60 -0.08 -5.26
C TYR A 25 -8.85 0.18 -3.78
N PHE A 26 -8.29 1.27 -3.27
CA PHE A 26 -8.48 1.76 -1.91
C PHE A 26 -8.58 3.29 -1.92
N PRO A 27 -9.26 3.91 -0.94
CA PRO A 27 -9.26 5.36 -0.77
C PRO A 27 -7.85 5.95 -0.80
N LEU A 28 -7.66 7.06 -1.53
CA LEU A 28 -6.37 7.74 -1.64
C LEU A 28 -6.11 8.61 -0.40
N ASP A 29 -5.84 7.96 0.72
CA ASP A 29 -5.56 8.62 1.99
C ASP A 29 -4.37 7.99 2.73
N GLU A 30 -4.06 8.57 3.89
CA GLU A 30 -2.95 8.15 4.74
C GLU A 30 -3.24 6.90 5.58
N GLU A 31 -4.50 6.45 5.64
CA GLU A 31 -4.90 5.21 6.29
C GLU A 31 -4.47 4.01 5.44
N PHE A 32 -4.72 4.07 4.12
CA PHE A 32 -4.44 2.98 3.19
C PHE A 32 -3.06 3.04 2.53
N PHE A 33 -2.44 4.22 2.42
CA PHE A 33 -1.16 4.40 1.75
C PHE A 33 -0.15 5.15 2.62
N TYR A 34 1.12 4.74 2.53
CA TYR A 34 2.20 5.62 2.99
C TYR A 34 2.38 6.77 2.02
N TRP A 35 2.90 7.89 2.51
CA TRP A 35 3.17 9.06 1.68
C TRP A 35 4.49 9.71 2.10
N GLN A 36 5.02 10.52 1.19
CA GLN A 36 6.16 11.38 1.47
C GLN A 36 5.95 12.74 0.83
N TRP A 37 6.53 13.77 1.46
CA TRP A 37 6.62 15.07 0.81
C TRP A 37 7.56 14.98 -0.39
N HIS A 38 7.14 15.57 -1.49
CA HIS A 38 7.94 15.70 -2.69
C HIS A 38 7.93 17.16 -3.15
N THR A 39 9.11 17.75 -3.26
CA THR A 39 9.27 19.10 -3.81
C THR A 39 9.44 19.00 -5.32
N ASN A 40 8.60 19.68 -6.07
CA ASN A 40 8.72 19.85 -7.51
C ASN A 40 8.80 21.34 -7.87
N LYS A 41 8.92 21.66 -9.16
CA LYS A 41 8.98 23.04 -9.66
C LYS A 41 7.76 23.89 -9.26
N ASN A 42 6.63 23.25 -8.93
CA ASN A 42 5.38 23.90 -8.56
C ASN A 42 5.16 23.94 -7.04
N GLY A 43 6.17 23.58 -6.25
CA GLY A 43 6.12 23.58 -4.79
C GLY A 43 6.13 22.19 -4.16
N ARG A 44 5.71 22.12 -2.89
CA ARG A 44 5.75 20.89 -2.08
C ARG A 44 4.40 20.19 -2.16
N SER A 45 4.39 18.92 -2.56
CA SER A 45 3.17 18.11 -2.71
C SER A 45 3.31 16.75 -2.02
N LYS A 46 2.19 16.19 -1.56
CA LYS A 46 2.16 14.82 -1.00
C LYS A 46 2.16 13.80 -2.13
N ARG A 47 3.08 12.83 -2.07
CA ARG A 47 3.16 11.71 -3.00
C ARG A 47 2.93 10.40 -2.27
N PHE A 48 1.78 9.78 -2.53
CA PHE A 48 1.43 8.46 -2.01
C PHE A 48 2.19 7.33 -2.72
N THR A 49 2.48 6.26 -1.97
CA THR A 49 3.19 5.07 -2.46
C THR A 49 2.37 4.29 -3.49
N ALA A 50 3.04 3.47 -4.31
CA ALA A 50 2.36 2.71 -5.35
C ALA A 50 1.51 1.54 -4.79
N THR A 51 1.89 0.99 -3.65
CA THR A 51 1.18 -0.10 -2.97
C THR A 51 0.44 0.39 -1.73
N CYS A 52 -0.64 -0.29 -1.37
CA CYS A 52 -1.30 -0.11 -0.07
C CYS A 52 -0.37 -0.52 1.08
N LYS A 53 -0.64 -0.08 2.31
CA LYS A 53 0.18 -0.39 3.49
C LYS A 53 0.38 -1.89 3.69
N GLY A 54 -0.67 -2.71 3.50
CA GLY A 54 -0.58 -4.17 3.62
C GLY A 54 0.41 -4.81 2.65
N CYS A 55 0.53 -4.26 1.44
CA CYS A 55 1.48 -4.72 0.43
C CYS A 55 2.83 -3.98 0.46
N TYR A 56 3.00 -3.00 1.35
CA TYR A 56 4.20 -2.17 1.37
C TYR A 56 5.43 -2.99 1.74
N ASP A 57 5.35 -3.80 2.80
CA ASP A 57 6.48 -4.63 3.22
C ASP A 57 6.75 -5.76 2.22
N ILE A 58 5.72 -6.28 1.54
CA ILE A 58 5.88 -7.29 0.47
C ILE A 58 6.77 -6.73 -0.65
N ARG A 59 6.45 -5.52 -1.13
CA ARG A 59 7.13 -4.95 -2.29
C ARG A 59 8.44 -4.23 -1.97
N TYR A 60 8.44 -3.42 -0.92
CA TYR A 60 9.54 -2.48 -0.63
C TYR A 60 10.43 -2.91 0.52
N ARG A 61 10.00 -3.87 1.36
CA ARG A 61 10.79 -4.36 2.50
C ARG A 61 10.71 -5.88 2.67
N PRO A 62 10.89 -6.70 1.60
CA PRO A 62 10.69 -8.15 1.66
C PRO A 62 11.56 -8.85 2.72
N TRP A 63 12.72 -8.28 3.05
CA TRP A 63 13.59 -8.77 4.13
C TRP A 63 12.92 -8.74 5.52
N ARG A 64 11.96 -7.84 5.77
CA ARG A 64 11.18 -7.81 7.02
C ARG A 64 10.27 -9.03 7.14
N LEU A 65 9.71 -9.49 6.02
CA LEU A 65 8.88 -10.70 5.97
C LEU A 65 9.75 -11.96 6.09
N ALA A 66 10.91 -11.98 5.43
CA ALA A 66 11.88 -13.07 5.56
C ALA A 66 12.32 -13.27 7.02
N ARG A 67 12.56 -12.17 7.77
CA ARG A 67 12.90 -12.21 9.19
C ARG A 67 11.72 -12.60 10.09
N ARG A 68 10.48 -12.29 9.68
CA ARG A 68 9.24 -12.67 10.38
C ARG A 68 8.80 -14.12 10.17
N LYS A 69 9.40 -14.86 9.23
CA LYS A 69 9.08 -16.28 8.97
C LYS A 69 9.18 -17.19 10.21
N LYS A 70 9.84 -16.77 11.29
CA LYS A 70 10.00 -17.58 12.51
C LYS A 70 9.00 -17.30 13.64
N ALA A 71 8.10 -16.31 13.58
CA ALA A 71 7.16 -16.07 14.68
C ALA A 71 6.01 -15.13 14.29
N ILE A 72 5.06 -15.61 13.48
CA ILE A 72 3.70 -15.07 13.55
C ILE A 72 2.86 -16.18 14.17
N LYS A 73 2.98 -16.33 15.48
CA LYS A 73 1.98 -16.97 16.31
C LYS A 73 1.35 -15.89 17.16
N SER A 74 0.03 -15.89 17.26
CA SER A 74 -0.64 -15.14 18.31
C SER A 74 -0.13 -15.65 19.67
N SER A 75 -0.03 -14.77 20.67
CA SER A 75 0.28 -15.19 22.04
C SER A 75 -0.72 -16.22 22.60
N TYR A 76 -1.91 -16.32 21.99
CA TYR A 76 -2.87 -17.39 22.23
C TYR A 76 -2.40 -18.76 21.70
N GLU A 77 -1.84 -18.79 20.48
CA GLU A 77 -1.30 -20.01 19.85
C GLU A 77 0.02 -20.48 20.47
N GLU A 78 0.67 -19.63 21.28
CA GLU A 78 1.83 -20.00 22.10
C GLU A 78 1.44 -20.63 23.44
N ARG A 79 0.19 -20.46 23.88
CA ARG A 79 -0.33 -20.96 25.18
C ARG A 79 -1.13 -22.25 25.07
N LEU A 80 -1.40 -22.73 23.86
CA LEU A 80 -1.95 -24.06 23.57
C LEU A 80 -0.81 -25.07 23.38
#